data_AF-A0A8C5V1K2-F1
#
_entry.id   AF-A0A8C5V1K2-F1
#
_cell.length_a   1.000
_cell.length_b   1.000
_cell.length_c   1.000
_cell.angle_alpha   90.00
_cell.angle_beta   90.00
_cell.angle_gamma   90.00
#
_symmetry.space_group_name_H-M   'P 1'
#
loop_
_entity.id
_entity.type
_entity.pdbx_description
1 polymer ?
#
loop_
_entity_poly.entity_id
_entity_poly.type
_entity_poly.pdbx_seq_one_letter_code
_entity_poly.pdbx_strand_id
1 'polypeptide(L)'
;MAGGAAACTATRGPPALLAPAVLLGAAVGVGLGLWLGCRAGRLRPRPQKDDAQSLLKNLEWNVQTPSETGSPSRRRKREARTSRDEDDGCAPPPSSSVAAFALKAKVVYPISQKFRPLADGSSNPSLHENVRRAVLPHQPAGASPSSSLGSLSQAGKDDCSSSASSRSAASADRLLSRTFLRVDTFPEVLASESADVALCVYHLHLKDLLRLDTALRQEKHLMFIQILKMCLLDLLPKKKSDDELYQKILSKQENDLEELERGLQAKLSNMEVLGAGDSEHLALADEEREERERSEQLVDNMEAFWKQMENTQHFLVDQLKCSSSKARQLSMTLVERMIAAEGLLRDSQDLQALDTLERTMGRAHMAKAIESLRLQIQEETRCRLAAISRGLEQLAAEGKLSVRQKEELLAQQHKSFWQEAEHFSREFVQQGKDLVQASLAHQAEGTAKLTLAQKEEQRSFLAEAQLTTDPEKFLKAFHEVLERQRLTLWDLELEEDIRTTEALAALCQVSRLTRRGRETSGSACT
;
A
#
# COMPACT_ATOMS: atom_id res chain seq x y z
N MET A 1 -81.00 -22.01 5.13
CA MET A 1 -81.10 -21.67 3.70
C MET A 1 -80.47 -20.30 3.50
N ALA A 2 -79.53 -20.21 2.54
CA ALA A 2 -78.87 -19.01 1.97
C ALA A 2 -78.25 -18.01 2.97
N GLY A 3 -76.95 -17.75 3.02
CA GLY A 3 -75.91 -17.86 1.98
C GLY A 3 -75.37 -16.46 1.67
N GLY A 4 -74.14 -16.16 2.07
CA GLY A 4 -73.48 -14.88 1.79
C GLY A 4 -72.04 -14.87 2.30
N ALA A 5 -71.13 -15.30 1.44
CA ALA A 5 -69.72 -15.53 1.70
C ALA A 5 -68.92 -14.24 1.97
N ALA A 6 -68.14 -14.23 3.05
CA ALA A 6 -67.00 -13.32 3.21
C ALA A 6 -65.71 -14.10 2.91
N ALA A 7 -65.16 -13.87 1.72
CA ALA A 7 -63.90 -14.43 1.29
C ALA A 7 -62.75 -13.79 2.08
N CYS A 8 -61.97 -14.62 2.79
CA CYS A 8 -60.63 -14.26 3.25
C CYS A 8 -59.71 -14.08 2.04
N THR A 9 -59.41 -12.84 1.65
CA THR A 9 -58.26 -12.54 0.80
C THR A 9 -57.08 -12.18 1.69
N ALA A 10 -56.24 -13.18 1.97
CA ALA A 10 -54.90 -12.99 2.48
C ALA A 10 -54.04 -12.29 1.40
N THR A 11 -53.68 -11.03 1.63
CA THR A 11 -52.67 -10.35 0.81
C THR A 11 -51.28 -10.82 1.20
N ARG A 12 -50.80 -11.80 0.43
CA ARG A 12 -49.40 -12.23 0.30
C ARG A 12 -48.51 -11.00 0.01
N GLY A 13 -47.60 -10.67 0.93
CA GLY A 13 -46.47 -9.77 0.63
C GLY A 13 -45.46 -10.44 -0.31
N PRO A 14 -44.74 -9.70 -1.17
CA PRO A 14 -43.87 -10.32 -2.16
C PRO A 14 -42.57 -10.83 -1.52
N PRO A 15 -42.19 -12.11 -1.73
CA PRO A 15 -40.92 -12.69 -1.29
C PRO A 15 -39.72 -12.25 -2.14
N ALA A 16 -39.81 -11.12 -2.84
CA ALA A 16 -38.93 -10.77 -3.96
C ALA A 16 -37.55 -10.22 -3.54
N LEU A 17 -37.36 -9.83 -2.27
CA LEU A 17 -36.10 -9.21 -1.80
C LEU A 17 -35.24 -10.13 -0.92
N LEU A 18 -35.76 -11.28 -0.50
CA LEU A 18 -34.99 -12.28 0.25
C LEU A 18 -34.06 -13.07 -0.68
N ALA A 19 -34.52 -13.41 -1.89
CA ALA A 19 -33.72 -14.17 -2.85
C ALA A 19 -32.46 -13.40 -3.32
N PRO A 20 -32.52 -12.10 -3.68
CA PRO A 20 -31.33 -11.33 -4.04
C PRO A 20 -30.34 -11.17 -2.88
N ALA A 21 -30.83 -10.97 -1.65
CA ALA A 21 -29.98 -10.80 -0.47
C ALA A 21 -29.25 -12.09 -0.07
N VAL A 22 -29.93 -13.24 -0.17
CA VAL A 22 -29.31 -14.56 0.07
C VAL A 22 -28.31 -14.91 -1.04
N LEU A 23 -28.60 -14.55 -2.30
CA LEU A 23 -27.66 -14.74 -3.42
C LEU A 23 -26.42 -13.85 -3.28
N LEU A 24 -26.56 -12.60 -2.83
CA LEU A 24 -25.42 -11.72 -2.56
C LEU A 24 -24.59 -12.22 -1.37
N GLY A 25 -25.24 -12.65 -0.28
CA GLY A 25 -24.56 -13.24 0.88
C GLY A 25 -23.80 -14.52 0.51
N ALA A 26 -24.39 -15.38 -0.32
CA ALA A 26 -23.74 -16.58 -0.81
C ALA A 26 -22.58 -16.27 -1.77
N ALA A 27 -22.72 -15.28 -2.65
CA ALA A 27 -21.64 -14.87 -3.57
C ALA A 27 -20.44 -14.27 -2.81
N VAL A 28 -20.70 -13.47 -1.77
CA VAL A 28 -19.65 -12.90 -0.91
C VAL A 28 -18.99 -14.00 -0.06
N GLY A 29 -19.77 -14.91 0.52
CA GLY A 29 -19.25 -16.05 1.30
C GLY A 29 -18.43 -17.03 0.45
N VAL A 30 -18.85 -17.30 -0.79
CA VAL A 30 -18.08 -18.12 -1.75
C VAL A 30 -16.82 -17.40 -2.22
N GLY A 31 -16.88 -16.08 -2.43
CA GLY A 31 -15.71 -15.25 -2.75
C GLY A 31 -14.65 -15.28 -1.65
N LEU A 32 -15.05 -15.12 -0.38
CA LEU A 32 -14.15 -15.25 0.77
C LEU A 32 -13.63 -16.69 0.93
N GLY A 33 -14.49 -17.70 0.79
CA GLY A 33 -14.11 -19.11 0.91
C GLY A 33 -13.12 -19.58 -0.17
N LEU A 34 -13.27 -19.10 -1.41
CA LEU A 34 -12.31 -19.35 -2.50
C LEU A 34 -10.98 -18.62 -2.27
N TRP A 35 -11.02 -17.40 -1.73
CA TRP A 35 -9.81 -16.66 -1.40
C TRP A 35 -9.00 -17.37 -0.29
N LEU A 36 -9.67 -17.85 0.76
CA LEU A 36 -9.06 -18.67 1.83
C LEU A 36 -8.57 -20.04 1.31
N GLY A 37 -9.37 -20.72 0.47
CA GLY A 37 -9.02 -22.04 -0.09
C GLY A 37 -7.83 -22.02 -1.05
N CYS A 38 -7.62 -20.92 -1.77
CA CYS A 38 -6.46 -20.72 -2.65
C CYS A 38 -5.13 -20.57 -1.87
N ARG A 39 -5.16 -20.22 -0.59
CA ARG A 39 -3.96 -20.13 0.26
C ARG A 39 -3.54 -21.49 0.83
N ALA A 40 -4.48 -22.36 1.20
CA ALA A 40 -4.16 -23.71 1.69
C ALA A 40 -3.45 -24.59 0.64
N GLY A 41 -3.63 -24.33 -0.66
CA GLY A 41 -2.99 -25.06 -1.76
C GLY A 41 -1.55 -24.64 -2.10
N ARG A 42 -1.07 -23.51 -1.56
CA ARG A 42 0.28 -22.95 -1.83
C ARG A 42 1.35 -23.37 -0.82
N LEU A 43 1.07 -24.36 0.02
CA LEU A 43 2.01 -24.91 1.02
C LEU A 43 3.11 -25.81 0.44
N ARG A 44 3.49 -25.67 -0.84
CA ARG A 44 4.63 -26.41 -1.40
C ARG A 44 5.28 -25.69 -2.58
N PRO A 45 6.60 -25.42 -2.56
CA PRO A 45 7.29 -24.90 -3.72
C PRO A 45 7.43 -26.04 -4.75
N ARG A 46 6.92 -25.82 -5.96
CA ARG A 46 7.35 -26.58 -7.15
C ARG A 46 8.01 -25.59 -8.09
N PRO A 47 9.23 -25.87 -8.60
CA PRO A 47 9.94 -24.93 -9.45
C PRO A 47 9.26 -24.93 -10.81
N GLN A 48 8.69 -23.79 -11.21
CA GLN A 48 8.21 -23.60 -12.57
C GLN A 48 8.73 -22.28 -13.14
N LYS A 49 9.38 -22.45 -14.29
CA LYS A 49 10.16 -21.53 -15.11
C LYS A 49 9.39 -20.25 -15.49
N ASP A 50 10.11 -19.14 -15.43
CA ASP A 50 9.72 -17.78 -15.74
C ASP A 50 8.93 -17.62 -17.04
N ASP A 51 7.77 -16.96 -16.95
CA ASP A 51 7.11 -16.28 -18.07
C ASP A 51 6.58 -14.90 -17.59
N ALA A 52 7.49 -14.08 -17.05
CA ALA A 52 7.22 -12.71 -16.57
C ALA A 52 6.78 -11.74 -17.69
N GLN A 53 6.86 -12.13 -18.97
CA GLN A 53 6.40 -11.31 -20.09
C GLN A 53 4.92 -11.53 -20.48
N SER A 54 4.26 -12.54 -19.91
CA SER A 54 2.85 -12.84 -20.23
C SER A 54 1.84 -12.05 -19.39
N LEU A 55 2.25 -11.58 -18.20
CA LEU A 55 1.36 -10.87 -17.27
C LEU A 55 1.19 -9.37 -17.60
N LEU A 56 2.19 -8.75 -18.24
CA LEU A 56 2.13 -7.33 -18.65
C LEU A 56 1.26 -7.09 -19.89
N LYS A 57 0.97 -8.12 -20.71
CA LYS A 57 0.16 -7.97 -21.93
C LYS A 57 -1.35 -7.94 -21.69
N ASN A 58 -1.81 -8.23 -20.47
CA ASN A 58 -3.25 -8.25 -20.15
C ASN A 58 -3.76 -6.92 -19.56
N LEU A 59 -2.93 -5.87 -19.47
CA LEU A 59 -3.32 -4.54 -19.00
C LEU A 59 -3.66 -3.54 -20.11
N GLU A 60 -3.56 -3.91 -21.40
CA GLU A 60 -4.11 -3.12 -22.49
C GLU A 60 -5.62 -3.41 -22.65
N TRP A 61 -6.44 -2.55 -22.06
CA TRP A 61 -7.89 -2.53 -22.25
C TRP A 61 -8.24 -2.10 -23.68
N ASN A 62 -8.59 -3.07 -24.53
CA ASN A 62 -9.21 -2.82 -25.84
C ASN A 62 -10.64 -2.31 -25.66
N VAL A 63 -10.88 -1.09 -26.15
CA VAL A 63 -12.22 -0.56 -26.42
C VAL A 63 -12.72 -1.16 -27.73
N GLN A 64 -13.73 -2.05 -27.69
CA GLN A 64 -14.88 -2.09 -28.63
C GLN A 64 -15.74 -3.35 -28.47
N THR A 65 -17.06 -3.15 -28.37
CA THR A 65 -18.12 -4.16 -28.60
C THR A 65 -18.72 -3.96 -30.01
N PRO A 66 -19.54 -4.88 -30.59
CA PRO A 66 -19.47 -6.34 -30.66
C PRO A 66 -19.74 -6.92 -32.10
N SER A 67 -19.62 -8.26 -32.23
CA SER A 67 -20.24 -9.16 -33.24
C SER A 67 -19.54 -9.42 -34.59
N GLU A 68 -19.04 -10.65 -34.81
CA GLU A 68 -19.65 -11.71 -35.67
C GLU A 68 -18.63 -12.80 -36.09
N THR A 69 -19.01 -14.07 -35.83
CA THR A 69 -18.67 -15.33 -36.53
C THR A 69 -17.22 -15.77 -36.82
N GLY A 70 -16.90 -17.01 -36.41
CA GLY A 70 -16.02 -17.93 -37.17
C GLY A 70 -14.91 -18.63 -36.38
N SER A 71 -15.09 -19.93 -36.11
CA SER A 71 -14.12 -20.84 -35.44
C SER A 71 -13.03 -21.39 -36.42
N PRO A 72 -12.16 -22.38 -36.06
CA PRO A 72 -10.74 -22.17 -35.73
C PRO A 72 -9.76 -23.04 -36.55
N SER A 73 -8.47 -23.10 -36.13
CA SER A 73 -7.49 -24.23 -36.28
C SER A 73 -6.22 -23.94 -37.09
N ARG A 74 -5.02 -24.06 -36.48
CA ARG A 74 -4.13 -25.23 -36.66
C ARG A 74 -2.81 -25.14 -35.88
N ARG A 75 -2.40 -26.33 -35.46
CA ARG A 75 -1.29 -26.76 -34.61
C ARG A 75 -0.19 -27.40 -35.48
N ARG A 76 1.09 -27.09 -35.26
CA ARG A 76 2.32 -27.87 -35.61
C ARG A 76 3.51 -27.12 -34.96
N LYS A 77 4.29 -27.59 -33.98
CA LYS A 77 5.04 -28.83 -33.64
C LYS A 77 6.39 -29.00 -34.39
N ARG A 78 7.48 -28.83 -33.61
CA ARG A 78 8.87 -29.40 -33.67
C ARG A 78 9.77 -28.99 -34.86
N GLU A 79 11.11 -28.92 -34.78
CA GLU A 79 12.13 -29.45 -33.86
C GLU A 79 13.50 -28.74 -34.07
N ALA A 80 14.43 -28.97 -33.14
CA ALA A 80 15.76 -28.38 -32.96
C ALA A 80 16.86 -28.82 -33.95
N ARG A 81 17.97 -28.05 -34.05
CA ARG A 81 19.36 -28.53 -33.95
C ARG A 81 20.41 -27.41 -33.89
N THR A 82 21.43 -27.69 -33.11
CA THR A 82 22.65 -26.94 -32.75
C THR A 82 23.79 -27.10 -33.77
N SER A 83 24.66 -26.10 -33.92
CA SER A 83 26.12 -26.27 -34.12
C SER A 83 26.87 -24.97 -33.84
N ARG A 84 28.06 -25.12 -33.23
CA ARG A 84 29.00 -24.12 -32.72
C ARG A 84 30.11 -23.89 -33.77
N ASP A 85 30.66 -22.68 -33.86
CA ASP A 85 32.11 -22.38 -33.76
C ASP A 85 32.41 -20.89 -34.04
N GLU A 86 33.42 -20.40 -33.34
CA GLU A 86 33.96 -19.03 -33.28
C GLU A 86 35.00 -18.80 -34.40
N ASP A 87 35.17 -17.56 -34.90
CA ASP A 87 36.37 -16.72 -34.66
C ASP A 87 36.28 -15.33 -35.36
N ASP A 88 37.14 -14.43 -34.86
CA ASP A 88 37.35 -12.98 -34.89
C ASP A 88 37.23 -12.13 -36.19
N GLY A 89 36.97 -10.81 -36.02
CA GLY A 89 37.14 -9.79 -37.07
C GLY A 89 36.22 -8.55 -37.03
N CYS A 90 36.68 -7.46 -36.40
CA CYS A 90 36.02 -6.15 -36.21
C CYS A 90 35.80 -5.33 -37.52
N ALA A 91 34.54 -4.91 -37.82
CA ALA A 91 34.11 -3.66 -38.51
C ALA A 91 32.54 -3.53 -38.60
N PRO A 92 31.96 -2.35 -38.91
CA PRO A 92 31.00 -1.55 -38.10
C PRO A 92 29.49 -1.94 -38.25
N PRO A 93 28.56 -1.36 -37.44
CA PRO A 93 27.21 -1.90 -37.30
C PRO A 93 26.28 -1.57 -38.48
N PRO A 94 25.28 -2.44 -38.77
CA PRO A 94 24.33 -2.23 -39.84
C PRO A 94 23.35 -1.10 -39.51
N SER A 95 23.20 -0.21 -40.48
CA SER A 95 22.35 0.98 -40.48
C SER A 95 20.88 0.65 -40.16
N SER A 96 20.37 1.31 -39.12
CA SER A 96 18.97 1.34 -38.72
C SER A 96 18.07 1.79 -39.89
N SER A 97 17.15 0.90 -40.28
CA SER A 97 16.14 1.10 -41.33
C SER A 97 15.18 2.28 -41.07
N VAL A 98 15.19 2.83 -39.86
CA VAL A 98 14.39 4.00 -39.47
C VAL A 98 14.96 5.30 -40.09
N ALA A 99 16.29 5.41 -40.21
CA ALA A 99 16.93 6.58 -40.81
C ALA A 99 16.72 6.65 -42.34
N ALA A 100 16.67 5.50 -43.01
CA ALA A 100 16.38 5.41 -44.44
C ALA A 100 14.91 5.74 -44.78
N PHE A 101 13.99 5.52 -43.84
CA PHE A 101 12.58 5.91 -43.96
C PHE A 101 12.40 7.43 -43.76
N ALA A 102 13.08 8.02 -42.77
CA ALA A 102 13.03 9.45 -42.50
C ALA A 102 13.59 10.30 -43.65
N LEU A 103 14.61 9.82 -44.37
CA LEU A 103 15.18 10.52 -45.54
C LEU A 103 14.28 10.53 -46.78
N LYS A 104 13.25 9.67 -46.84
CA LYS A 104 12.26 9.66 -47.94
C LYS A 104 11.00 10.46 -47.64
N ALA A 105 10.80 10.90 -46.40
CA ALA A 105 9.67 11.73 -46.02
C ALA A 105 9.94 13.21 -46.39
N LYS A 106 9.52 13.61 -47.58
CA LYS A 106 9.56 15.01 -48.03
C LYS A 106 8.44 15.79 -47.33
N VAL A 107 8.64 16.16 -46.07
CA VAL A 107 7.71 16.99 -45.29
C VAL A 107 7.86 18.44 -45.76
N VAL A 108 6.92 18.89 -46.59
CA VAL A 108 6.79 20.29 -47.00
C VAL A 108 5.93 21.01 -45.95
N TYR A 109 6.56 21.86 -45.13
CA TYR A 109 5.83 22.81 -44.28
C TYR A 109 5.51 24.09 -45.08
N PRO A 110 4.25 24.56 -45.08
CA PRO A 110 3.93 25.88 -45.63
C PRO A 110 4.52 26.96 -44.70
N ILE A 111 5.59 27.61 -45.12
CA ILE A 111 6.19 28.76 -44.44
C ILE A 111 5.35 30.00 -44.79
N SER A 112 4.41 30.38 -43.93
CA SER A 112 3.90 31.75 -43.92
C SER A 112 4.86 32.62 -43.10
N GLN A 113 5.71 33.35 -43.83
CA GLN A 113 6.64 34.37 -43.32
C GLN A 113 5.93 35.44 -42.48
N LYS A 114 6.52 35.68 -41.30
CA LYS A 114 6.60 36.90 -40.45
C LYS A 114 6.92 36.32 -39.07
N PHE A 115 8.16 36.16 -38.64
CA PHE A 115 9.12 37.20 -38.28
C PHE A 115 10.54 36.62 -38.36
N ARG A 116 11.53 37.43 -38.80
CA ARG A 116 12.94 37.04 -38.84
C ARG A 116 13.54 37.01 -37.43
N PRO A 117 14.50 36.10 -37.13
CA PRO A 117 15.29 36.15 -35.92
C PRO A 117 16.42 37.18 -36.09
N LEU A 118 16.51 38.16 -35.19
CA LEU A 118 17.76 38.88 -34.95
C LEU A 118 18.56 38.06 -33.94
N ALA A 119 19.69 37.54 -34.40
CA ALA A 119 20.76 37.08 -33.53
C ALA A 119 21.82 38.21 -33.47
N ASP A 120 21.88 38.88 -32.34
CA ASP A 120 23.12 39.23 -31.62
C ASP A 120 22.72 39.12 -30.11
N GLY A 121 23.53 38.67 -29.16
CA GLY A 121 24.97 38.73 -29.09
C GLY A 121 25.41 39.63 -27.93
N SER A 122 25.07 39.31 -26.67
CA SER A 122 25.85 39.85 -25.55
C SER A 122 25.76 39.02 -24.27
N SER A 123 26.95 38.70 -23.78
CA SER A 123 27.30 38.19 -22.46
C SER A 123 27.04 39.24 -21.38
N ASN A 124 26.49 38.85 -20.23
CA ASN A 124 27.19 39.00 -18.94
C ASN A 124 26.38 38.41 -17.77
N PRO A 125 27.06 37.72 -16.82
CA PRO A 125 26.53 37.40 -15.50
C PRO A 125 26.82 38.55 -14.54
N SER A 126 25.89 38.88 -13.64
CA SER A 126 26.26 39.53 -12.38
C SER A 126 25.23 39.35 -11.27
N LEU A 127 25.77 38.94 -10.13
CA LEU A 127 25.24 39.04 -8.78
C LEU A 127 24.76 40.47 -8.47
N HIS A 128 23.62 40.56 -7.80
CA HIS A 128 23.46 41.53 -6.72
C HIS A 128 22.57 40.93 -5.63
N GLU A 129 23.19 40.70 -4.47
CA GLU A 129 22.52 40.68 -3.17
C GLU A 129 21.62 41.90 -3.03
N ASN A 130 20.40 41.70 -2.53
CA ASN A 130 19.77 42.65 -1.61
C ASN A 130 18.72 41.94 -0.76
N VAL A 131 19.16 41.63 0.45
CA VAL A 131 18.38 41.39 1.66
C VAL A 131 17.19 42.36 1.75
N ARG A 132 15.96 41.82 1.89
CA ARG A 132 14.91 42.46 2.69
C ARG A 132 14.14 41.41 3.48
N ARG A 133 14.33 41.48 4.80
CA ARG A 133 13.53 40.82 5.85
C ARG A 133 12.04 41.09 5.64
N ALA A 134 11.21 40.06 5.75
CA ALA A 134 9.80 40.20 6.07
C ALA A 134 9.57 39.68 7.50
N VAL A 135 8.99 40.56 8.31
CA VAL A 135 8.66 40.39 9.73
C VAL A 135 7.23 39.83 9.86
N LEU A 136 7.06 38.91 10.80
CA LEU A 136 5.80 38.29 11.25
C LEU A 136 4.73 39.32 11.70
N PRO A 137 3.43 38.97 11.68
CA PRO A 137 2.44 39.69 12.48
C PRO A 137 1.70 38.80 13.49
N HIS A 138 1.83 39.15 14.77
CA HIS A 138 0.76 39.05 15.77
C HIS A 138 0.29 40.47 16.15
N GLN A 139 -1.03 40.58 16.39
CA GLN A 139 -1.94 41.71 16.71
C GLN A 139 -1.50 42.71 17.83
N PRO A 140 -2.29 43.76 18.24
CA PRO A 140 -3.69 44.18 17.91
C PRO A 140 -3.94 45.71 17.70
N ALA A 141 -5.23 46.03 17.43
CA ALA A 141 -6.00 47.23 17.84
C ALA A 141 -6.44 48.24 16.75
N GLY A 142 -7.78 48.30 16.56
CA GLY A 142 -8.52 49.55 16.65
C GLY A 142 -9.08 50.19 15.37
N ALA A 143 -10.42 50.35 15.37
CA ALA A 143 -11.24 51.34 14.65
C ALA A 143 -11.83 50.99 13.27
N SER A 144 -13.09 50.56 13.30
CA SER A 144 -14.20 50.92 12.39
C SER A 144 -14.39 52.46 12.34
N PRO A 145 -15.12 53.09 11.36
CA PRO A 145 -16.39 52.59 10.80
C PRO A 145 -16.82 52.96 9.35
N SER A 146 -17.81 52.20 8.86
CA SER A 146 -18.88 52.57 7.90
C SER A 146 -18.42 52.92 6.47
N SER A 147 -19.16 52.79 5.38
CA SER A 147 -20.50 52.33 5.02
C SER A 147 -20.51 52.33 3.48
N SER A 148 -21.29 51.47 2.83
CA SER A 148 -22.29 51.87 1.82
C SER A 148 -22.66 50.68 0.93
N LEU A 149 -23.97 50.44 0.89
CA LEU A 149 -24.67 49.55 -0.01
C LEU A 149 -24.77 50.18 -1.40
N GLY A 150 -24.79 49.33 -2.42
CA GLY A 150 -25.52 49.62 -3.66
C GLY A 150 -24.66 49.88 -4.89
N SER A 151 -24.64 48.91 -5.80
CA SER A 151 -25.21 49.12 -7.15
C SER A 151 -25.16 47.82 -7.95
N LEU A 152 -26.34 47.24 -8.14
CA LEU A 152 -26.65 46.38 -9.28
C LEU A 152 -26.85 47.28 -10.50
N SER A 153 -26.19 46.96 -11.61
CA SER A 153 -26.74 47.26 -12.93
C SER A 153 -26.22 46.26 -13.97
N GLN A 154 -27.19 45.74 -14.71
CA GLN A 154 -27.14 44.74 -15.76
C GLN A 154 -26.37 45.21 -16.99
N ALA A 155 -25.79 44.27 -17.75
CA ALA A 155 -26.36 43.82 -19.04
C ALA A 155 -25.27 43.38 -20.03
N GLY A 156 -25.33 42.09 -20.39
CA GLY A 156 -25.23 41.61 -21.77
C GLY A 156 -23.88 41.75 -22.50
N LYS A 157 -23.13 40.64 -22.55
CA LYS A 157 -22.76 40.06 -23.85
C LYS A 157 -22.41 38.59 -23.71
N ASP A 158 -23.16 37.76 -24.43
CA ASP A 158 -22.85 36.37 -24.70
C ASP A 158 -21.46 36.27 -25.34
N ASP A 159 -20.63 35.37 -24.80
CA ASP A 159 -19.77 34.53 -25.62
C ASP A 159 -19.64 33.18 -24.90
N CYS A 160 -20.39 32.21 -25.43
CA CYS A 160 -20.12 30.80 -25.20
C CYS A 160 -18.68 30.50 -25.64
N SER A 161 -17.78 30.37 -24.67
CA SER A 161 -16.52 29.66 -24.85
C SER A 161 -16.40 28.63 -23.76
N SER A 162 -17.09 27.51 -24.01
CA SER A 162 -16.78 26.22 -23.41
C SER A 162 -15.36 25.83 -23.83
N SER A 163 -14.37 26.28 -23.07
CA SER A 163 -12.99 25.81 -23.21
C SER A 163 -12.75 24.69 -22.23
N ALA A 164 -13.35 23.53 -22.52
CA ALA A 164 -12.82 22.25 -22.09
C ALA A 164 -11.49 22.02 -22.82
N SER A 165 -10.41 22.66 -22.32
CA SER A 165 -9.05 22.31 -22.72
C SER A 165 -8.56 21.22 -21.79
N SER A 166 -8.72 19.99 -22.24
CA SER A 166 -8.09 18.82 -21.65
C SER A 166 -6.57 18.90 -21.79
N ARG A 167 -5.90 18.94 -20.62
CA ARG A 167 -4.58 18.37 -20.30
C ARG A 167 -3.35 19.06 -20.91
N SER A 168 -2.61 19.81 -20.06
CA SER A 168 -1.14 19.75 -20.03
C SER A 168 -0.56 20.35 -18.73
N ALA A 169 0.45 19.69 -18.17
CA ALA A 169 1.34 20.07 -17.03
C ALA A 169 0.76 20.43 -15.64
N ALA A 170 -0.50 20.87 -15.49
CA ALA A 170 -1.07 21.29 -14.20
C ALA A 170 -1.71 20.15 -13.36
N SER A 171 -1.47 18.88 -13.72
CA SER A 171 -2.10 17.72 -13.05
C SER A 171 -1.23 17.05 -11.98
N ALA A 172 0.10 17.08 -12.13
CA ALA A 172 1.01 16.52 -11.12
C ALA A 172 1.00 17.39 -9.84
N ASP A 173 1.01 18.71 -10.00
CA ASP A 173 1.04 19.67 -8.88
C ASP A 173 -0.22 19.58 -7.99
N ARG A 174 -1.39 19.32 -8.60
CA ARG A 174 -2.64 19.08 -7.87
C ARG A 174 -2.69 17.72 -7.16
N LEU A 175 -1.97 16.72 -7.66
CA LEU A 175 -1.90 15.40 -7.03
C LEU A 175 -0.96 15.44 -5.83
N LEU A 176 0.18 16.13 -5.95
CA LEU A 176 1.14 16.32 -4.87
C LEU A 176 0.59 17.18 -3.72
N SER A 177 -0.34 18.10 -4.01
CA SER A 177 -1.06 18.87 -2.97
C SER A 177 -2.16 18.08 -2.24
N ARG A 178 -2.41 16.82 -2.61
CA ARG A 178 -3.46 16.00 -1.98
C ARG A 178 -3.02 15.56 -0.58
N THR A 179 -3.93 15.68 0.37
CA THR A 179 -3.69 15.24 1.75
C THR A 179 -4.56 14.05 2.10
N PHE A 180 -4.04 13.15 2.94
CA PHE A 180 -4.74 11.97 3.42
C PHE A 180 -4.50 11.76 4.91
N LEU A 181 -5.31 10.91 5.53
CA LEU A 181 -5.22 10.65 6.97
C LEU A 181 -3.93 9.90 7.29
N ARG A 182 -3.16 10.41 8.26
CA ARG A 182 -2.03 9.67 8.84
C ARG A 182 -2.58 8.52 9.68
N VAL A 183 -2.23 7.31 9.29
CA VAL A 183 -2.60 6.08 10.00
C VAL A 183 -1.37 5.24 10.27
N ASP A 184 -1.39 4.52 11.38
CA ASP A 184 -0.33 3.59 11.75
C ASP A 184 -0.73 2.14 11.52
N THR A 185 -2.04 1.86 11.51
CA THR A 185 -2.54 0.50 11.33
C THR A 185 -3.74 0.42 10.37
N PHE A 186 -3.97 -0.76 9.80
CA PHE A 186 -5.12 -0.97 8.90
C PHE A 186 -6.48 -0.87 9.60
N PRO A 187 -6.68 -1.40 10.82
CA PRO A 187 -7.87 -1.13 11.63
C PRO A 187 -8.30 0.34 11.68
N GLU A 188 -7.36 1.27 11.86
CA GLU A 188 -7.63 2.72 11.88
C GLU A 188 -8.23 3.23 10.57
N VAL A 189 -7.74 2.72 9.43
CA VAL A 189 -8.27 3.06 8.11
C VAL A 189 -9.74 2.71 8.01
N LEU A 190 -10.12 1.52 8.50
CA LEU A 190 -11.50 1.03 8.43
C LEU A 190 -12.47 1.85 9.30
N ALA A 191 -12.00 2.34 10.45
CA ALA A 191 -12.81 3.15 11.38
C ALA A 191 -12.88 4.64 10.96
N SER A 192 -12.04 5.08 10.03
CA SER A 192 -11.97 6.48 9.60
C SER A 192 -13.07 6.90 8.61
N GLU A 193 -13.33 8.20 8.52
CA GLU A 193 -14.17 8.82 7.48
C GLU A 193 -13.34 9.51 6.39
N SER A 194 -12.11 9.02 6.15
CA SER A 194 -11.22 9.60 5.14
C SER A 194 -11.78 9.36 3.73
N ALA A 195 -11.80 10.41 2.90
CA ALA A 195 -12.14 10.30 1.48
C ALA A 195 -11.08 9.53 0.68
N ASP A 196 -9.88 9.37 1.23
CA ASP A 196 -8.69 8.88 0.53
C ASP A 196 -8.17 7.56 1.12
N VAL A 197 -9.08 6.63 1.36
CA VAL A 197 -8.79 5.26 1.86
C VAL A 197 -7.68 4.59 1.07
N ALA A 198 -7.66 4.75 -0.26
CA ALA A 198 -6.62 4.17 -1.11
C ALA A 198 -5.22 4.70 -0.77
N LEU A 199 -5.07 6.01 -0.52
CA LEU A 199 -3.78 6.59 -0.13
C LEU A 199 -3.35 6.11 1.25
N CYS A 200 -4.30 5.98 2.19
CA CYS A 200 -4.01 5.42 3.52
C CYS A 200 -3.51 3.96 3.42
N VAL A 201 -4.09 3.16 2.52
CA VAL A 201 -3.64 1.77 2.27
C VAL A 201 -2.26 1.72 1.63
N TYR A 202 -1.93 2.64 0.70
CA TYR A 202 -0.59 2.73 0.13
C TYR A 202 0.45 3.22 1.14
N HIS A 203 0.08 4.15 2.03
CA HIS A 203 0.92 4.56 3.15
C HIS A 203 1.32 3.37 4.03
N LEU A 204 0.35 2.54 4.41
CA LEU A 204 0.62 1.31 5.16
C LEU A 204 1.49 0.34 4.36
N HIS A 205 1.30 0.23 3.04
CA HIS A 205 2.15 -0.60 2.19
C HIS A 205 3.62 -0.17 2.25
N LEU A 206 3.92 1.13 2.18
CA LEU A 206 5.28 1.66 2.30
C LEU A 206 5.89 1.33 3.66
N LYS A 207 5.12 1.53 4.74
CA LYS A 207 5.54 1.11 6.09
C LYS A 207 5.85 -0.38 6.18
N ASP A 208 5.04 -1.23 5.56
CA ASP A 208 5.27 -2.67 5.57
C ASP A 208 6.51 -3.07 4.77
N LEU A 209 6.80 -2.40 3.64
CA LEU A 209 8.06 -2.59 2.90
C LEU A 209 9.27 -2.17 3.74
N LEU A 210 9.16 -1.07 4.49
CA LEU A 210 10.21 -0.63 5.40
C LEU A 210 10.44 -1.61 6.57
N ARG A 211 9.36 -2.19 7.12
CA ARG A 211 9.43 -3.26 8.13
C ARG A 211 10.12 -4.50 7.57
N LEU A 212 9.79 -4.87 6.32
CA LEU A 212 10.44 -5.98 5.61
C LEU A 212 11.93 -5.74 5.41
N ASP A 213 12.32 -4.57 4.91
CA ASP A 213 13.73 -4.18 4.76
C ASP A 213 14.49 -4.29 6.09
N THR A 214 13.92 -3.74 7.16
CA THR A 214 14.51 -3.80 8.49
C THR A 214 14.72 -5.24 8.96
N ALA A 215 13.74 -6.12 8.75
CA ALA A 215 13.86 -7.53 9.10
C ALA A 215 14.97 -8.23 8.29
N LEU A 216 14.97 -8.08 6.96
CA LEU A 216 15.99 -8.68 6.08
C LEU A 216 17.40 -8.19 6.40
N ARG A 217 17.54 -6.91 6.76
CA ARG A 217 18.81 -6.31 7.16
C ARG A 217 19.32 -6.86 8.50
N GLN A 218 18.44 -7.02 9.48
CA GLN A 218 18.79 -7.68 10.75
C GLN A 218 19.20 -9.14 10.55
N GLU A 219 18.49 -9.86 9.69
CA GLU A 219 18.84 -11.24 9.33
C GLU A 219 20.17 -11.32 8.61
N LYS A 220 20.45 -10.39 7.69
CA LYS A 220 21.75 -10.26 7.03
C LYS A 220 22.89 -10.08 8.05
N HIS A 221 22.70 -9.24 9.07
CA HIS A 221 23.67 -9.06 10.14
C HIS A 221 23.89 -10.38 10.91
N LEU A 222 22.82 -11.08 11.28
CA LEU A 222 22.91 -12.38 11.96
C LEU A 222 23.63 -13.43 11.11
N MET A 223 23.27 -13.55 9.82
CA MET A 223 23.90 -14.46 8.88
C MET A 223 25.39 -14.14 8.72
N PHE A 224 25.75 -12.86 8.59
CA PHE A 224 27.14 -12.44 8.50
C PHE A 224 27.97 -12.88 9.72
N ILE A 225 27.48 -12.66 10.94
CA ILE A 225 28.17 -13.10 12.16
C ILE A 225 28.37 -14.62 12.18
N GLN A 226 27.36 -15.41 11.80
CA GLN A 226 27.50 -16.86 11.74
C GLN A 226 28.46 -17.32 10.64
N ILE A 227 28.42 -16.69 9.46
CA ILE A 227 29.36 -16.97 8.37
C ILE A 227 30.78 -16.68 8.80
N LEU A 228 31.01 -15.51 9.41
CA LEU A 228 32.31 -15.12 9.92
C LEU A 228 32.83 -16.11 10.96
N LYS A 229 31.97 -16.54 11.90
CA LYS A 229 32.29 -17.57 12.89
C LYS A 229 32.73 -18.89 12.24
N MET A 230 32.01 -19.36 11.23
CA MET A 230 32.38 -20.56 10.48
C MET A 230 33.71 -20.37 9.73
N CYS A 231 33.89 -19.27 9.00
CA CYS A 231 35.14 -18.96 8.29
C CYS A 231 36.35 -18.92 9.22
N LEU A 232 36.19 -18.34 10.40
CA LEU A 232 37.24 -18.26 11.41
C LEU A 232 37.63 -19.65 11.94
N LEU A 233 36.67 -20.54 12.16
CA LEU A 233 36.93 -21.91 12.63
C LEU A 233 37.57 -22.79 11.56
N ASP A 234 37.21 -22.60 10.29
CA ASP A 234 37.74 -23.38 9.17
C ASP A 234 39.23 -23.04 8.91
N LEU A 235 39.60 -21.75 9.01
CA LEU A 235 40.90 -21.24 8.57
C LEU A 235 41.92 -21.07 9.70
N LEU A 236 41.44 -20.98 10.93
CA LEU A 236 42.26 -20.90 12.14
C LEU A 236 41.84 -22.10 13.01
N PRO A 237 42.67 -23.15 13.16
CA PRO A 237 42.34 -24.27 14.04
C PRO A 237 42.57 -23.90 15.51
N LYS A 238 41.59 -24.19 16.37
CA LYS A 238 41.57 -23.84 17.80
C LYS A 238 42.84 -24.27 18.57
N LYS A 239 43.63 -23.31 19.06
CA LYS A 239 44.49 -23.46 20.24
C LYS A 239 43.83 -22.82 21.46
N LYS A 240 44.28 -23.15 22.68
CA LYS A 240 43.72 -22.61 23.95
C LYS A 240 43.74 -21.07 24.04
N SER A 241 44.63 -20.39 23.31
CA SER A 241 44.71 -18.92 23.20
C SER A 241 43.81 -18.33 22.10
N ASP A 242 43.30 -19.16 21.19
CA ASP A 242 42.61 -18.70 20.00
C ASP A 242 41.13 -18.42 20.29
N ASP A 243 40.54 -19.07 21.31
CA ASP A 243 39.16 -18.83 21.75
C ASP A 243 38.93 -17.37 22.18
N GLU A 244 39.86 -16.74 22.92
CA GLU A 244 39.76 -15.32 23.28
C GLU A 244 39.87 -14.40 22.04
N LEU A 245 40.68 -14.78 21.05
CA LEU A 245 40.86 -14.03 19.81
C LEU A 245 39.61 -14.10 18.92
N TYR A 246 38.99 -15.28 18.76
CA TYR A 246 37.73 -15.41 18.03
C TYR A 246 36.63 -14.57 18.65
N GLN A 247 36.50 -14.64 19.98
CA GLN A 247 35.49 -13.87 20.70
C GLN A 247 35.73 -12.37 20.53
N LYS A 248 36.99 -11.91 20.58
CA LYS A 248 37.33 -10.51 20.33
C LYS A 248 37.00 -10.04 18.90
N ILE A 249 37.19 -10.89 17.89
CA ILE A 249 36.82 -10.57 16.50
C ILE A 249 35.31 -10.47 16.35
N LEU A 250 34.59 -11.50 16.82
CA LEU A 250 33.14 -11.57 16.69
C LEU A 250 32.46 -10.42 17.44
N SER A 251 32.82 -10.21 18.71
CA SER A 251 32.29 -9.09 19.51
C SER A 251 32.57 -7.73 18.89
N LYS A 252 33.75 -7.52 18.28
CA LYS A 252 34.00 -6.26 17.55
C LYS A 252 33.03 -6.11 16.38
N GLN A 253 32.88 -7.14 15.56
CA GLN A 253 31.98 -7.08 14.41
C GLN A 253 30.51 -6.90 14.81
N GLU A 254 30.07 -7.58 15.88
CA GLU A 254 28.73 -7.38 16.46
C GLU A 254 28.52 -5.92 16.90
N ASN A 255 29.48 -5.35 17.64
CA ASN A 255 29.41 -3.94 18.07
C ASN A 255 29.39 -2.96 16.89
N ASP A 256 30.25 -3.17 15.88
CA ASP A 256 30.34 -2.32 14.69
C ASP A 256 28.99 -2.37 13.91
N LEU A 257 28.34 -3.54 13.81
CA LEU A 257 27.01 -3.68 13.17
C LEU A 257 25.90 -3.03 14.01
N GLU A 258 25.94 -3.16 15.33
CA GLU A 258 24.99 -2.50 16.22
C GLU A 258 25.10 -0.98 16.14
N GLU A 259 26.31 -0.44 16.01
CA GLU A 259 26.54 0.99 15.80
C GLU A 259 26.00 1.44 14.44
N LEU A 260 26.23 0.65 13.39
CA LEU A 260 25.71 0.92 12.05
C LEU A 260 24.17 0.95 12.02
N GLU A 261 23.53 -0.03 12.67
CA GLU A 261 22.07 -0.10 12.85
C GLU A 261 21.54 1.11 13.62
N ARG A 262 22.16 1.42 14.76
CA ARG A 262 21.76 2.54 15.62
C ARG A 262 21.91 3.88 14.90
N GLY A 263 22.97 4.04 14.11
CA GLY A 263 23.20 5.20 13.28
C GLY A 263 22.09 5.39 12.25
N LEU A 264 21.65 4.33 11.57
CA LEU A 264 20.53 4.40 10.64
C LEU A 264 19.20 4.71 11.35
N GLN A 265 18.89 4.02 12.45
CA GLN A 265 17.65 4.25 13.21
C GLN A 265 17.56 5.70 13.72
N ALA A 266 18.66 6.28 14.18
CA ALA A 266 18.70 7.67 14.61
C ALA A 266 18.38 8.63 13.44
N LYS A 267 18.92 8.38 12.25
CA LYS A 267 18.62 9.19 11.06
C LYS A 267 17.16 9.06 10.62
N LEU A 268 16.62 7.84 10.61
CA LEU A 268 15.22 7.58 10.26
C LEU A 268 14.26 8.25 11.25
N SER A 269 14.55 8.15 12.56
CA SER A 269 13.72 8.77 13.61
C SER A 269 13.77 10.31 13.55
N ASN A 270 14.93 10.89 13.25
CA ASN A 270 15.06 12.34 13.10
C ASN A 270 14.23 12.87 11.93
N MET A 271 14.07 12.08 10.87
CA MET A 271 13.28 12.43 9.69
C MET A 271 11.78 12.46 10.01
N GLU A 272 11.29 11.44 10.75
CA GLU A 272 9.91 11.42 11.25
C GLU A 272 9.58 12.63 12.14
N VAL A 273 10.55 13.11 12.93
CA VAL A 273 10.39 14.29 13.79
C VAL A 273 10.48 15.61 13.00
N LEU A 274 11.26 15.66 11.91
CA LEU A 274 11.40 16.87 11.09
C LEU A 274 10.21 17.09 10.13
N GLY A 275 9.56 15.99 9.70
CA GLY A 275 8.39 16.01 8.81
C GLY A 275 7.04 16.12 9.52
N ALA A 276 6.98 15.78 10.81
CA ALA A 276 5.74 15.84 11.59
C ALA A 276 5.54 17.23 12.22
N GLY A 277 4.81 18.11 11.52
CA GLY A 277 3.85 18.93 12.25
C GLY A 277 2.83 18.00 12.90
N ASP A 278 2.22 18.37 14.04
CA ASP A 278 1.16 17.62 14.76
C ASP A 278 -0.16 17.46 13.93
N SER A 279 -0.07 17.44 12.61
CA SER A 279 -1.18 17.30 11.69
C SER A 279 -1.64 15.84 11.62
N GLU A 280 -2.94 15.65 11.83
CA GLU A 280 -3.66 14.39 11.58
C GLU A 280 -3.58 13.96 10.10
N HIS A 281 -3.23 14.87 9.18
CA HIS A 281 -3.16 14.63 7.75
C HIS A 281 -1.73 14.78 7.20
N LEU A 282 -1.35 13.88 6.30
CA LEU A 282 -0.10 13.88 5.54
C LEU A 282 -0.33 14.41 4.12
N ALA A 283 0.60 15.21 3.61
CA ALA A 283 0.62 15.61 2.20
C ALA A 283 1.37 14.57 1.37
N LEU A 284 0.84 14.22 0.19
CA LEU A 284 1.46 13.23 -0.68
C LEU A 284 2.88 13.64 -1.13
N ALA A 285 3.11 14.95 -1.35
CA ALA A 285 4.43 15.48 -1.69
C ALA A 285 5.48 15.24 -0.59
N ASP A 286 5.07 15.35 0.68
CA ASP A 286 5.95 15.20 1.83
C ASP A 286 6.31 13.72 2.00
N GLU A 287 5.34 12.81 1.86
CA GLU A 287 5.58 11.36 1.89
C GLU A 287 6.54 10.93 0.77
N GLU A 288 6.36 11.41 -0.46
CA GLU A 288 7.25 11.09 -1.58
C GLU A 288 8.68 11.62 -1.35
N ARG A 289 8.81 12.81 -0.75
CA ARG A 289 10.12 13.36 -0.36
C ARG A 289 10.75 12.47 0.72
N GLU A 290 10.01 12.15 1.77
CA GLU A 290 10.48 11.35 2.89
C GLU A 290 10.93 9.96 2.43
N GLU A 291 10.17 9.29 1.57
CA GLU A 291 10.54 7.99 0.99
C GLU A 291 11.83 8.06 0.16
N ARG A 292 12.02 9.14 -0.60
CA ARG A 292 13.27 9.34 -1.35
C ARG A 292 14.46 9.50 -0.42
N GLU A 293 14.36 10.38 0.57
CA GLU A 293 15.41 10.62 1.56
C GLU A 293 15.71 9.34 2.37
N ARG A 294 14.68 8.58 2.75
CA ARG A 294 14.79 7.26 3.38
C ARG A 294 15.57 6.29 2.51
N SER A 295 15.21 6.20 1.22
CA SER A 295 15.88 5.30 0.28
C SER A 295 17.38 5.61 0.14
N GLU A 296 17.75 6.89 0.11
CA GLU A 296 19.16 7.32 0.09
C GLU A 296 19.89 6.87 1.36
N GLN A 297 19.29 7.06 2.55
CA GLN A 297 19.88 6.59 3.81
C GLN A 297 20.05 5.07 3.87
N LEU A 298 19.12 4.30 3.30
CA LEU A 298 19.20 2.84 3.23
C LEU A 298 20.34 2.39 2.31
N VAL A 299 20.51 3.03 1.15
CA VAL A 299 21.63 2.74 0.24
C VAL A 299 22.97 3.07 0.88
N ASP A 300 23.10 4.23 1.53
CA ASP A 300 24.31 4.62 2.28
C ASP A 300 24.63 3.61 3.40
N ASN A 301 23.61 3.14 4.11
CA ASN A 301 23.77 2.13 5.16
C ASN A 301 24.27 0.79 4.59
N MET A 302 23.69 0.36 3.47
CA MET A 302 24.13 -0.85 2.77
C MET A 302 25.58 -0.74 2.30
N GLU A 303 25.99 0.41 1.74
CA GLU A 303 27.38 0.64 1.36
C GLU A 303 28.32 0.58 2.58
N ALA A 304 27.93 1.19 3.70
CA ALA A 304 28.69 1.17 4.94
C ALA A 304 28.84 -0.26 5.51
N PHE A 305 27.80 -1.10 5.43
CA PHE A 305 27.87 -2.51 5.80
C PHE A 305 28.93 -3.26 4.98
N TRP A 306 28.94 -3.10 3.65
CA TRP A 306 29.92 -3.78 2.79
C TRP A 306 31.35 -3.28 3.04
N LYS A 307 31.53 -1.97 3.25
CA LYS A 307 32.82 -1.40 3.66
C LYS A 307 33.31 -2.00 4.99
N GLN A 308 32.42 -2.18 5.96
CA GLN A 308 32.77 -2.83 7.24
C GLN A 308 33.24 -4.27 7.04
N MET A 309 32.57 -5.03 6.18
CA MET A 309 32.97 -6.38 5.82
C MET A 309 34.37 -6.42 5.19
N GLU A 310 34.64 -5.56 4.21
CA GLU A 310 35.97 -5.45 3.59
C GLU A 310 37.05 -5.07 4.61
N ASN A 311 36.73 -4.16 5.53
CA ASN A 311 37.61 -3.73 6.61
C ASN A 311 37.94 -4.84 7.61
N THR A 312 37.17 -5.93 7.65
CA THR A 312 37.49 -7.11 8.46
C THR A 312 38.85 -7.69 8.07
N GLN A 313 39.24 -7.64 6.79
CA GLN A 313 40.55 -8.10 6.34
C GLN A 313 41.69 -7.27 6.96
N HIS A 314 41.56 -5.95 6.95
CA HIS A 314 42.56 -5.05 7.55
C HIS A 314 42.70 -5.31 9.05
N PHE A 315 41.58 -5.52 9.75
CA PHE A 315 41.59 -5.86 11.17
C PHE A 315 42.34 -7.17 11.45
N LEU A 316 42.17 -8.20 10.61
CA LEU A 316 42.87 -9.47 10.74
C LEU A 316 44.39 -9.36 10.51
N VAL A 317 44.82 -8.52 9.56
CA VAL A 317 46.24 -8.31 9.25
C VAL A 317 46.92 -7.46 10.33
N ASP A 318 46.34 -6.31 10.67
CA ASP A 318 46.99 -5.28 11.49
C ASP A 318 46.93 -5.62 13.00
N GLN A 319 45.79 -6.09 13.49
CA GLN A 319 45.58 -6.30 14.93
C GLN A 319 45.93 -7.72 15.39
N LEU A 320 45.80 -8.70 14.48
CA LEU A 320 45.93 -10.12 14.82
C LEU A 320 47.18 -10.77 14.21
N LYS A 321 47.99 -9.99 13.48
CA LYS A 321 49.24 -10.46 12.84
C LYS A 321 49.03 -11.73 12.01
N CYS A 322 47.84 -11.91 11.44
CA CYS A 322 47.57 -13.01 10.53
C CYS A 322 48.44 -12.85 9.28
N SER A 323 48.96 -13.95 8.75
CA SER A 323 49.66 -13.91 7.46
C SER A 323 48.71 -13.37 6.39
N SER A 324 49.20 -12.45 5.55
CA SER A 324 48.42 -11.84 4.46
C SER A 324 47.70 -12.86 3.57
N SER A 325 48.31 -14.02 3.30
CA SER A 325 47.69 -15.13 2.54
C SER A 325 46.44 -15.70 3.22
N LYS A 326 46.49 -15.96 4.53
CA LYS A 326 45.34 -16.44 5.32
C LYS A 326 44.25 -15.39 5.43
N ALA A 327 44.60 -14.11 5.63
CA ALA A 327 43.63 -13.02 5.67
C ALA A 327 42.90 -12.88 4.32
N ARG A 328 43.64 -13.01 3.21
CA ARG A 328 43.05 -13.02 1.86
C ARG A 328 42.15 -14.23 1.62
N GLN A 329 42.56 -15.42 2.04
CA GLN A 329 41.75 -16.64 1.94
C GLN A 329 40.45 -16.54 2.75
N LEU A 330 40.51 -15.96 3.96
CA LEU A 330 39.32 -15.69 4.77
C LEU A 330 38.39 -14.70 4.08
N SER A 331 38.93 -13.59 3.58
CA SER A 331 38.15 -12.59 2.84
C SER A 331 37.43 -13.21 1.64
N MET A 332 38.13 -14.00 0.82
CA MET A 332 37.50 -14.71 -0.32
C MET A 332 36.38 -15.66 0.12
N THR A 333 36.64 -16.50 1.12
CA THR A 333 35.65 -17.47 1.62
C THR A 333 34.42 -16.78 2.23
N LEU A 334 34.64 -15.67 2.95
CA LEU A 334 33.59 -14.84 3.54
C LEU A 334 32.72 -14.22 2.44
N VAL A 335 33.32 -13.64 1.40
CA VAL A 335 32.59 -13.06 0.26
C VAL A 335 31.77 -14.11 -0.46
N GLU A 336 32.34 -15.28 -0.77
CA GLU A 336 31.63 -16.39 -1.42
C GLU A 336 30.39 -16.82 -0.63
N ARG A 337 30.51 -16.99 0.69
CA ARG A 337 29.39 -17.37 1.56
C ARG A 337 28.36 -16.25 1.72
N MET A 338 28.81 -14.99 1.73
CA MET A 338 27.90 -13.83 1.76
C MET A 338 27.12 -13.67 0.45
N ILE A 339 27.70 -14.02 -0.70
CA ILE A 339 26.97 -14.05 -1.98
C ILE A 339 25.84 -15.09 -1.91
N ALA A 340 26.09 -16.27 -1.33
CA ALA A 340 25.04 -17.28 -1.14
C ALA A 340 23.94 -16.79 -0.19
N ALA A 341 24.31 -16.14 0.91
CA ALA A 341 23.35 -15.55 1.85
C ALA A 341 22.51 -14.42 1.21
N GLU A 342 23.14 -13.53 0.44
CA GLU A 342 22.45 -12.47 -0.31
C GLU A 342 21.48 -13.05 -1.34
N GLY A 343 21.84 -14.17 -1.98
CA GLY A 343 20.93 -14.90 -2.86
C GLY A 343 19.64 -15.33 -2.16
N LEU A 344 19.76 -15.94 -0.98
CA LEU A 344 18.60 -16.34 -0.16
C LEU A 344 17.77 -15.14 0.29
N LEU A 345 18.42 -14.08 0.77
CA LEU A 345 17.73 -12.88 1.23
C LEU A 345 16.98 -12.17 0.09
N ARG A 346 17.56 -12.12 -1.10
CA ARG A 346 16.90 -11.58 -2.30
C ARG A 346 15.69 -12.42 -2.71
N ASP A 347 15.83 -13.74 -2.74
CA ASP A 347 14.71 -14.63 -3.08
C ASP A 347 13.55 -14.45 -2.09
N SER A 348 13.87 -14.31 -0.80
CA SER A 348 12.90 -13.96 0.24
C SER A 348 12.33 -12.55 0.03
N GLN A 349 13.15 -11.55 -0.31
CA GLN A 349 12.67 -10.19 -0.57
C GLN A 349 11.65 -10.15 -1.71
N ASP A 350 11.92 -10.84 -2.82
CA ASP A 350 11.03 -10.89 -3.98
C ASP A 350 9.69 -11.55 -3.62
N LEU A 351 9.73 -12.70 -2.94
CA LEU A 351 8.52 -13.39 -2.47
C LEU A 351 7.73 -12.52 -1.50
N GLN A 352 8.41 -11.88 -0.55
CA GLN A 352 7.79 -11.12 0.51
C GLN A 352 7.25 -9.76 0.05
N ALA A 353 7.86 -9.15 -0.98
CA ALA A 353 7.32 -7.98 -1.65
C ALA A 353 6.00 -8.31 -2.37
N LEU A 354 5.91 -9.49 -3.01
CA LEU A 354 4.68 -9.98 -3.63
C LEU A 354 3.57 -10.22 -2.59
N ASP A 355 3.90 -10.87 -1.48
CA ASP A 355 2.94 -11.11 -0.39
C ASP A 355 2.46 -9.79 0.24
N THR A 356 3.36 -8.82 0.39
CA THR A 356 3.04 -7.46 0.86
C THR A 356 2.10 -6.75 -0.12
N LEU A 357 2.31 -6.88 -1.43
CA LEU A 357 1.40 -6.36 -2.44
C LEU A 357 0.02 -7.04 -2.38
N GLU A 358 -0.03 -8.37 -2.27
CA GLU A 358 -1.30 -9.11 -2.14
C GLU A 358 -2.08 -8.65 -0.90
N ARG A 359 -1.39 -8.44 0.22
CA ARG A 359 -1.99 -7.92 1.45
C ARG A 359 -2.52 -6.50 1.28
N THR A 360 -1.80 -5.62 0.60
CA THR A 360 -2.28 -4.28 0.25
C THR A 360 -3.56 -4.33 -0.58
N MET A 361 -3.63 -5.22 -1.57
CA MET A 361 -4.84 -5.43 -2.36
C MET A 361 -6.00 -5.96 -1.51
N GLY A 362 -5.73 -6.90 -0.61
CA GLY A 362 -6.70 -7.42 0.35
C GLY A 362 -7.26 -6.32 1.27
N ARG A 363 -6.37 -5.47 1.81
CA ARG A 363 -6.72 -4.30 2.62
C ARG A 363 -7.59 -3.30 1.84
N ALA A 364 -7.21 -2.98 0.60
CA ALA A 364 -8.01 -2.10 -0.25
C ALA A 364 -9.42 -2.68 -0.50
N HIS A 365 -9.53 -4.00 -0.73
CA HIS A 365 -10.81 -4.66 -0.91
C HIS A 365 -11.67 -4.64 0.37
N MET A 366 -11.09 -4.97 1.52
CA MET A 366 -11.76 -4.94 2.82
C MET A 366 -12.27 -3.53 3.15
N ALA A 367 -11.44 -2.50 2.97
CA ALA A 367 -11.84 -1.12 3.21
C ALA A 367 -12.98 -0.68 2.29
N LYS A 368 -12.91 -1.04 1.00
CA LYS A 368 -14.00 -0.78 0.04
C LYS A 368 -15.30 -1.51 0.41
N ALA A 369 -15.21 -2.71 0.97
CA ALA A 369 -16.38 -3.45 1.43
C ALA A 369 -17.08 -2.71 2.59
N ILE A 370 -16.31 -2.22 3.58
CA ILE A 370 -16.84 -1.41 4.68
C ILE A 370 -17.43 -0.10 4.18
N GLU A 371 -16.74 0.61 3.29
CA GLU A 371 -17.24 1.84 2.66
C GLU A 371 -18.57 1.58 1.93
N SER A 372 -18.66 0.49 1.16
CA SER A 372 -19.88 0.10 0.46
C SER A 372 -21.02 -0.21 1.43
N LEU A 373 -20.73 -0.87 2.56
CA LEU A 373 -21.73 -1.13 3.59
C LEU A 373 -22.25 0.17 4.22
N ARG A 374 -21.37 1.15 4.48
CA ARG A 374 -21.76 2.48 4.98
C ARG A 374 -22.60 3.26 3.96
N LEU A 375 -22.19 3.27 2.69
CA LEU A 375 -22.93 3.94 1.62
C LEU A 375 -24.31 3.31 1.39
N GLN A 376 -24.41 1.98 1.44
CA GLN A 376 -25.70 1.30 1.29
C GLN A 376 -26.68 1.67 2.43
N ILE A 377 -26.19 1.97 3.63
CA ILE A 377 -27.03 2.45 4.74
C ILE A 377 -27.63 3.83 4.43
N GLN A 378 -26.86 4.71 3.79
CA GLN A 378 -27.32 6.03 3.34
C GLN A 378 -28.26 5.92 2.15
N GLU A 379 -28.00 5.01 1.22
CA GLU A 379 -28.85 4.83 0.04
C GLU A 379 -30.20 4.19 0.39
N GLU A 380 -30.22 3.24 1.33
CA GLU A 380 -31.46 2.67 1.87
C GLU A 380 -32.36 3.76 2.48
N THR A 381 -31.78 4.63 3.32
CA THR A 381 -32.54 5.72 3.92
C THR A 381 -32.99 6.76 2.89
N ARG A 382 -32.19 7.01 1.85
CA ARG A 382 -32.54 7.92 0.75
C ARG A 382 -33.70 7.37 -0.08
N CYS A 383 -33.66 6.08 -0.40
CA CYS A 383 -34.74 5.37 -1.08
C CYS A 383 -36.03 5.41 -0.25
N ARG A 384 -35.94 5.20 1.07
CA ARG A 384 -37.09 5.32 1.99
C ARG A 384 -37.70 6.72 1.96
N LEU A 385 -36.86 7.75 2.06
CA LEU A 385 -37.32 9.15 1.99
C LEU A 385 -38.03 9.43 0.65
N ALA A 386 -37.47 8.96 -0.46
CA ALA A 386 -38.08 9.12 -1.78
C ALA A 386 -39.45 8.42 -1.90
N ALA A 387 -39.61 7.23 -1.29
CA ALA A 387 -40.88 6.52 -1.26
C ALA A 387 -41.94 7.28 -0.44
N ILE A 388 -41.57 7.81 0.73
CA ILE A 388 -42.45 8.66 1.56
C ILE A 388 -42.85 9.92 0.78
N SER A 389 -41.90 10.58 0.12
CA SER A 389 -42.20 11.78 -0.67
C SER A 389 -43.22 11.53 -1.77
N ARG A 390 -43.07 10.43 -2.53
CA ARG A 390 -44.04 10.05 -3.56
C ARG A 390 -45.42 9.73 -2.98
N GLY A 391 -45.47 9.06 -1.82
CA GLY A 391 -46.72 8.78 -1.12
C GLY A 391 -47.44 10.07 -0.69
N LEU A 392 -46.71 11.05 -0.17
CA LEU A 392 -47.24 12.35 0.20
C LEU A 392 -47.70 13.17 -1.01
N GLU A 393 -46.99 13.10 -2.14
CA GLU A 393 -47.40 13.70 -3.41
C GLU A 393 -48.71 13.09 -3.92
N GLN A 394 -48.86 11.77 -3.87
CA GLN A 394 -50.09 11.10 -4.28
C GLN A 394 -51.27 11.50 -3.40
N LEU A 395 -51.10 11.52 -2.08
CA LEU A 395 -52.14 11.95 -1.15
C LEU A 395 -52.55 13.42 -1.36
N ALA A 396 -51.60 14.28 -1.73
CA ALA A 396 -51.90 15.66 -2.09
C ALA A 396 -52.66 15.76 -3.43
N ALA A 397 -52.28 14.97 -4.44
CA ALA A 397 -52.97 14.91 -5.73
C ALA A 397 -54.41 14.37 -5.62
N GLU A 398 -54.64 13.43 -4.69
CA GLU A 398 -55.97 12.90 -4.35
C GLU A 398 -56.81 13.87 -3.49
N GLY A 399 -56.27 15.04 -3.14
CA GLY A 399 -56.93 16.05 -2.30
C GLY A 399 -57.06 15.67 -0.82
N LYS A 400 -56.40 14.59 -0.39
CA LYS A 400 -56.41 14.10 1.01
C LYS A 400 -55.44 14.87 1.92
N LEU A 401 -54.44 15.52 1.33
CA LEU A 401 -53.50 16.41 2.02
C LEU A 401 -53.49 17.78 1.35
N SER A 402 -53.47 18.84 2.17
CA SER A 402 -53.18 20.18 1.64
C SER A 402 -51.72 20.32 1.25
N VAL A 403 -51.42 21.23 0.32
CA VAL A 403 -50.04 21.53 -0.11
C VAL A 403 -49.15 21.89 1.08
N ARG A 404 -49.66 22.70 2.01
CA ARG A 404 -48.94 23.09 3.23
C ARG A 404 -48.62 21.89 4.14
N GLN A 405 -49.59 21.01 4.38
CA GLN A 405 -49.36 19.79 5.17
C GLN A 405 -48.33 18.87 4.52
N LYS A 406 -48.36 18.74 3.18
CA LYS A 406 -47.36 17.98 2.42
C LYS A 406 -45.95 18.53 2.64
N GLU A 407 -45.78 19.84 2.49
CA GLU A 407 -44.48 20.50 2.65
C GLU A 407 -43.95 20.41 4.08
N GLU A 408 -44.82 20.59 5.08
CA GLU A 408 -44.46 20.43 6.51
C GLU A 408 -44.01 18.99 6.82
N LEU A 409 -44.74 17.98 6.34
CA LEU A 409 -44.36 16.57 6.51
C LEU A 409 -43.06 16.21 5.79
N LEU A 410 -42.85 16.70 4.56
CA LEU A 410 -41.61 16.50 3.81
C LEU A 410 -40.42 17.13 4.55
N ALA A 411 -40.54 18.37 5.01
CA ALA A 411 -39.49 19.05 5.76
C ALA A 411 -39.14 18.29 7.04
N GLN A 412 -40.14 17.77 7.76
CA GLN A 412 -39.95 16.94 8.94
C GLN A 412 -39.18 15.65 8.61
N GLN A 413 -39.54 14.95 7.54
CA GLN A 413 -38.89 13.70 7.12
C GLN A 413 -37.45 13.92 6.61
N HIS A 414 -37.21 15.01 5.88
CA HIS A 414 -35.85 15.41 5.49
C HIS A 414 -34.98 15.71 6.72
N LYS A 415 -35.53 16.41 7.72
CA LYS A 415 -34.83 16.69 8.98
C LYS A 415 -34.49 15.41 9.74
N SER A 416 -35.45 14.50 9.92
CA SER A 416 -35.19 13.23 10.63
C SER A 416 -34.18 12.35 9.89
N PHE A 417 -34.23 12.32 8.55
CA PHE A 417 -33.27 11.61 7.73
C PHE A 417 -31.83 12.07 7.99
N TRP A 418 -31.57 13.39 7.91
CA TRP A 418 -30.21 13.91 8.08
C TRP A 418 -29.69 13.69 9.50
N GLN A 419 -30.56 13.85 10.51
CA GLN A 419 -30.21 13.56 11.90
C GLN A 419 -29.84 12.09 12.12
N GLU A 420 -30.59 11.16 11.51
CA GLU A 420 -30.32 9.72 11.61
C GLU A 420 -29.04 9.31 10.88
N ALA A 421 -28.76 9.91 9.71
CA ALA A 421 -27.53 9.69 8.95
C ALA A 421 -26.30 10.19 9.73
N GLU A 422 -26.37 11.40 10.28
CA GLU A 422 -25.29 11.99 11.09
C GLU A 422 -25.07 11.21 12.40
N HIS A 423 -26.14 10.77 13.06
CA HIS A 423 -26.06 9.92 14.24
C HIS A 423 -25.33 8.61 13.97
N PHE A 424 -25.68 7.94 12.88
CA PHE A 424 -25.00 6.70 12.49
C PHE A 424 -23.53 6.92 12.17
N SER A 425 -23.17 7.98 11.43
CA SER A 425 -21.76 8.30 11.15
C SER A 425 -20.97 8.44 12.45
N ARG A 426 -21.48 9.22 13.40
CA ARG A 426 -20.84 9.43 14.71
C ARG A 426 -20.73 8.14 15.53
N GLU A 427 -21.80 7.35 15.59
CA GLU A 427 -21.79 6.07 16.32
C GLU A 427 -20.82 5.07 15.71
N PHE A 428 -20.79 4.97 14.37
CA PHE A 428 -19.88 4.09 13.66
C PHE A 428 -18.42 4.46 13.94
N VAL A 429 -18.07 5.74 13.84
CA VAL A 429 -16.71 6.22 14.13
C VAL A 429 -16.35 5.96 15.60
N GLN A 430 -17.26 6.23 16.53
CA GLN A 430 -16.99 6.03 17.95
C GLN A 430 -16.79 4.55 18.31
N GLN A 431 -17.75 3.69 17.95
CA GLN A 431 -17.65 2.25 18.22
C GLN A 431 -16.50 1.61 17.41
N GLY A 432 -16.22 2.14 16.22
CA GLY A 432 -15.08 1.73 15.41
C GLY A 432 -13.75 2.02 16.10
N LYS A 433 -13.57 3.20 16.71
CA LYS A 433 -12.38 3.52 17.51
C LYS A 433 -12.18 2.55 18.67
N ASP A 434 -13.26 2.21 19.38
CA ASP A 434 -13.19 1.28 20.51
C ASP A 434 -12.78 -0.14 20.04
N LEU A 435 -13.31 -0.60 18.90
CA LEU A 435 -12.92 -1.88 18.28
C LEU A 435 -11.46 -1.87 17.83
N VAL A 436 -11.01 -0.78 17.20
CA VAL A 436 -9.61 -0.61 16.78
C VAL A 436 -8.70 -0.69 17.99
N GLN A 437 -9.01 0.02 19.07
CA GLN A 437 -8.20 0.00 20.29
C GLN A 437 -8.10 -1.39 20.91
N ALA A 438 -9.22 -2.15 20.93
CA ALA A 438 -9.23 -3.53 21.40
C ALA A 438 -8.39 -4.45 20.50
N SER A 439 -8.48 -4.29 19.19
CA SER A 439 -7.70 -5.06 18.22
C SER A 439 -6.20 -4.78 18.35
N LEU A 440 -5.81 -3.51 18.48
CA LEU A 440 -4.40 -3.13 18.69
C LEU A 440 -3.82 -3.74 19.97
N ALA A 441 -4.59 -3.77 21.05
CA ALA A 441 -4.16 -4.41 22.29
C ALA A 441 -3.98 -5.93 22.12
N HIS A 442 -4.93 -6.58 21.45
CA HIS A 442 -4.85 -8.02 21.16
C HIS A 442 -3.67 -8.37 20.24
N GLN A 443 -3.44 -7.56 19.20
CA GLN A 443 -2.31 -7.70 18.29
C GLN A 443 -0.98 -7.52 19.01
N ALA A 444 -0.86 -6.50 19.87
CA ALA A 444 0.36 -6.27 20.66
C ALA A 444 0.69 -7.45 21.59
N GLU A 445 -0.33 -8.04 22.22
CA GLU A 445 -0.15 -9.23 23.05
C GLU A 445 0.31 -10.45 22.22
N GLY A 446 -0.33 -10.70 21.08
CA GLY A 446 0.01 -11.82 20.19
C GLY A 446 1.42 -11.69 19.62
N THR A 447 1.76 -10.51 19.11
CA THR A 447 3.09 -10.23 18.52
C THR A 447 4.20 -10.31 19.56
N ALA A 448 3.98 -9.85 20.79
CA ALA A 448 4.97 -9.96 21.87
C ALA A 448 5.25 -11.43 22.24
N LYS A 449 4.20 -12.26 22.38
CA LYS A 449 4.35 -13.70 22.65
C LYS A 449 5.08 -14.42 21.52
N LEU A 450 4.70 -14.12 20.28
CA LEU A 450 5.31 -14.72 19.09
C LEU A 450 6.80 -14.33 18.99
N THR A 451 7.12 -13.04 19.15
CA THR A 451 8.50 -12.54 19.08
C THR A 451 9.41 -13.21 20.12
N LEU A 452 8.88 -13.45 21.33
CA LEU A 452 9.64 -14.15 22.38
C LEU A 452 9.93 -15.61 21.97
N ALA A 453 8.92 -16.32 21.48
CA ALA A 453 9.09 -17.70 21.00
C ALA A 453 10.06 -17.78 19.81
N GLN A 454 9.99 -16.84 18.88
CA GLN A 454 10.90 -16.76 17.72
C GLN A 454 12.36 -16.54 18.14
N LYS A 455 12.60 -15.64 19.11
CA LYS A 455 13.94 -15.41 19.66
C LYS A 455 14.48 -16.65 20.38
N GLU A 456 13.63 -17.39 21.07
CA GLU A 456 14.01 -18.66 21.71
C GLU A 456 14.33 -19.73 20.67
N GLU A 457 13.50 -19.90 19.64
CA GLU A 457 13.75 -20.83 18.53
C GLU A 457 15.08 -20.50 17.83
N GLN A 458 15.34 -19.23 17.53
CA GLN A 458 16.60 -18.78 16.95
C GLN A 458 17.80 -19.13 17.83
N ARG A 459 17.72 -18.86 19.15
CA ARG A 459 18.79 -19.19 20.09
C ARG A 459 19.03 -20.70 20.17
N SER A 460 17.97 -21.50 20.26
CA SER A 460 18.04 -22.96 20.30
C SER A 460 18.64 -23.51 19.02
N PHE A 461 18.19 -23.03 17.85
CA PHE A 461 18.76 -23.41 16.55
C PHE A 461 20.26 -23.12 16.47
N LEU A 462 20.68 -21.92 16.88
CA LEU A 462 22.09 -21.53 16.88
C LEU A 462 22.94 -22.31 17.90
N ALA A 463 22.35 -22.78 19.01
CA ALA A 463 23.04 -23.62 20.00
C ALA A 463 23.17 -25.07 19.54
N GLU A 464 22.17 -25.61 18.84
CA GLU A 464 22.15 -26.98 18.31
C GLU A 464 22.97 -27.14 17.03
N ALA A 465 23.17 -26.04 16.28
CA ALA A 465 24.01 -26.02 15.10
C ALA A 465 25.46 -26.38 15.44
N GLN A 466 25.83 -27.64 15.25
CA GLN A 466 27.22 -28.06 15.33
C GLN A 466 28.00 -27.38 14.22
N LEU A 467 29.10 -26.71 14.60
CA LEU A 467 30.03 -25.98 13.72
C LEU A 467 30.82 -26.91 12.75
N THR A 468 30.40 -28.17 12.63
CA THR A 468 30.88 -29.20 11.70
C THR A 468 29.92 -29.42 10.52
N THR A 469 28.77 -28.74 10.51
CA THR A 469 27.76 -28.84 9.45
C THR A 469 28.21 -28.01 8.24
N ASP A 470 27.99 -28.55 7.05
CA ASP A 470 28.19 -27.87 5.76
C ASP A 470 27.60 -26.44 5.79
N PRO A 471 28.42 -25.38 5.62
CA PRO A 471 27.98 -23.98 5.76
C PRO A 471 26.79 -23.62 4.87
N GLU A 472 26.71 -24.15 3.66
CA GLU A 472 25.58 -23.88 2.77
C GLU A 472 24.28 -24.50 3.28
N LYS A 473 24.35 -25.71 3.85
CA LYS A 473 23.18 -26.36 4.45
C LYS A 473 22.74 -25.65 5.71
N PHE A 474 23.68 -25.18 6.53
CA PHE A 474 23.37 -24.38 7.70
C PHE A 474 22.63 -23.08 7.31
N LEU A 475 23.15 -22.34 6.32
CA LEU A 475 22.54 -21.09 5.88
C LEU A 475 21.13 -21.29 5.33
N LYS A 476 20.90 -22.36 4.55
CA LYS A 476 19.56 -22.70 4.06
C LYS A 476 18.61 -23.04 5.21
N ALA A 477 19.02 -23.89 6.13
CA ALA A 477 18.18 -24.27 7.26
C ALA A 477 17.86 -23.09 8.18
N PHE A 478 18.83 -22.20 8.42
CA PHE A 478 18.61 -20.99 9.21
C PHE A 478 17.66 -20.02 8.51
N HIS A 479 17.84 -19.83 7.20
CA HIS A 479 16.95 -19.01 6.38
C HIS A 479 15.50 -19.55 6.39
N GLU A 480 15.31 -20.86 6.27
CA GLU A 480 13.98 -21.49 6.35
C GLU A 480 13.29 -21.25 7.70
N VAL A 481 14.05 -21.19 8.80
CA VAL A 481 13.51 -20.81 10.12
C VAL A 481 13.04 -19.35 10.09
N LEU A 482 13.87 -18.43 9.61
CA LEU A 482 13.55 -17.00 9.54
C LEU A 482 12.36 -16.70 8.62
N GLU A 483 12.27 -17.36 7.46
CA GLU A 483 11.10 -17.28 6.57
C GLU A 483 9.82 -17.75 7.28
N ARG A 484 9.85 -18.91 7.95
CA ARG A 484 8.68 -19.41 8.69
C ARG A 484 8.23 -18.47 9.79
N GLN A 485 9.18 -17.85 10.50
CA GLN A 485 8.89 -16.89 11.56
C GLN A 485 8.17 -15.65 11.00
N ARG A 486 8.63 -15.11 9.87
CA ARG A 486 7.95 -13.98 9.20
C ARG A 486 6.57 -14.34 8.69
N LEU A 487 6.42 -15.49 8.04
CA LEU A 487 5.11 -15.97 7.59
C LEU A 487 4.12 -16.09 8.76
N THR A 488 4.57 -16.64 9.90
CA THR A 488 3.73 -16.77 11.09
C THR A 488 3.31 -15.41 11.66
N LEU A 489 4.22 -14.43 11.64
CA LEU A 489 3.91 -13.07 12.07
C LEU A 489 2.87 -12.43 11.14
N TRP A 490 3.00 -12.63 9.84
CA TRP A 490 2.06 -12.10 8.86
C TRP A 490 0.69 -12.74 8.95
N ASP A 491 0.61 -14.05 9.14
CA ASP A 491 -0.67 -14.73 9.33
C ASP A 491 -1.40 -14.18 10.56
N LEU A 492 -0.68 -13.92 11.66
CA LEU A 492 -1.25 -13.29 12.85
C LEU A 492 -1.81 -11.88 12.55
N GLU A 493 -1.06 -11.05 11.83
CA GLU A 493 -1.50 -9.70 11.46
C GLU A 493 -2.71 -9.73 10.50
N LEU A 494 -2.72 -10.66 9.55
CA LEU A 494 -3.82 -10.81 8.59
C LEU A 494 -5.10 -11.27 9.27
N GLU A 495 -5.02 -12.25 10.17
CA GLU A 495 -6.17 -12.70 10.95
C GLU A 495 -6.76 -11.56 11.81
N GLU A 496 -5.92 -10.67 12.32
CA GLU A 496 -6.37 -9.49 13.04
C GLU A 496 -7.08 -8.47 12.12
N ASP A 497 -6.52 -8.20 10.95
CA ASP A 497 -7.13 -7.34 9.92
C ASP A 497 -8.51 -7.87 9.49
N ILE A 498 -8.64 -9.19 9.29
CA ILE A 498 -9.90 -9.86 8.94
C ILE A 498 -10.90 -9.74 10.09
N ARG A 499 -10.53 -10.12 11.31
CA ARG A 499 -11.42 -10.06 12.49
C ARG A 499 -11.96 -8.65 12.71
N THR A 500 -11.13 -7.63 12.58
CA THR A 500 -11.55 -6.24 12.74
C THR A 500 -12.51 -5.81 11.63
N THR A 501 -12.22 -6.21 10.39
CA THR A 501 -13.12 -5.96 9.24
C THR A 501 -14.49 -6.60 9.48
N GLU A 502 -14.54 -7.85 9.94
CA GLU A 502 -15.79 -8.55 10.25
C GLU A 502 -16.57 -7.86 11.37
N ALA A 503 -15.89 -7.41 12.43
CA ALA A 503 -16.52 -6.69 13.53
C ALA A 503 -17.13 -5.35 13.07
N LEU A 504 -16.41 -4.58 12.25
CA LEU A 504 -16.92 -3.32 11.68
C LEU A 504 -18.06 -3.55 10.67
N ALA A 505 -18.00 -4.64 9.90
CA ALA A 505 -19.10 -5.04 9.03
C ALA A 505 -20.35 -5.40 9.85
N ALA A 506 -20.18 -6.09 10.98
CA ALA A 506 -21.27 -6.41 11.90
C ALA A 506 -21.90 -5.14 12.51
N LEU A 507 -21.11 -4.14 12.87
CA LEU A 507 -21.63 -2.83 13.30
C LEU A 507 -22.56 -2.22 12.24
N CYS A 508 -22.14 -2.20 10.98
CA CYS A 508 -22.98 -1.73 9.88
C CYS A 508 -24.30 -2.54 9.75
N GLN A 509 -24.26 -3.86 9.98
CA GLN A 509 -25.46 -4.70 9.91
C GLN A 509 -26.43 -4.47 11.07
N VAL A 510 -25.94 -4.36 12.32
CA VAL A 510 -26.76 -4.10 13.51
C VAL A 510 -27.48 -2.76 13.38
N SER A 511 -26.80 -1.72 12.88
CA SER A 511 -27.44 -0.43 12.63
C SER A 511 -28.58 -0.53 11.60
N ARG A 512 -28.43 -1.34 10.54
CA ARG A 512 -29.53 -1.59 9.58
C ARG A 512 -30.72 -2.29 10.23
N LEU A 513 -30.47 -3.34 11.01
CA LEU A 513 -31.54 -4.11 11.66
C LEU A 513 -32.30 -3.27 12.69
N THR A 514 -31.59 -2.45 13.46
CA THR A 514 -32.20 -1.57 14.48
C THR A 514 -33.10 -0.51 13.83
N ARG A 515 -32.71 0.01 12.66
CA ARG A 515 -33.55 0.93 11.86
C ARG A 515 -34.82 0.26 11.35
N ARG A 516 -34.70 -0.96 10.84
CA ARG A 516 -35.86 -1.76 10.41
C ARG A 516 -36.82 -2.10 11.56
N GLY A 517 -36.28 -2.30 12.77
CA GLY A 517 -37.06 -2.64 13.97
C GLY A 517 -37.88 -1.49 14.55
N ARG A 518 -37.34 -0.26 14.60
CA ARG A 518 -38.07 0.94 15.06
C ARG A 518 -39.31 1.25 14.20
N GLU A 519 -39.32 0.82 12.95
CA GLU A 519 -40.43 1.05 12.02
C GLU A 519 -41.61 0.12 12.28
N THR A 520 -41.36 -1.15 12.61
CA THR A 520 -42.44 -2.10 12.93
C THR A 520 -43.17 -1.76 14.24
N SER A 521 -42.47 -1.11 15.17
CA SER A 521 -43.01 -0.66 16.44
C SER A 521 -43.68 0.72 16.34
N GLY A 522 -43.25 1.59 15.42
CA GLY A 522 -43.93 2.84 15.10
C GLY A 522 -45.25 2.69 14.33
N SER A 523 -45.43 1.59 13.59
CA SER A 523 -46.68 1.29 12.87
C SER A 523 -47.80 0.73 13.76
N ALA A 524 -47.54 0.42 15.04
CA ALA A 524 -48.53 -0.11 15.98
C ALA A 524 -49.19 0.99 16.84
N CYS A 525 -48.77 2.25 16.70
CA CYS A 525 -49.33 3.40 17.41
C CYS A 525 -49.68 4.52 16.41
N THR A 526 -50.64 4.28 15.52
CA THR A 526 -51.50 5.30 14.91
C THR A 526 -52.85 4.73 14.59
#